data_AF-A0A7W0V0D7-F1
#
_entry.id   AF-A0A7W0V0D7-F1
#
_cell.length_a   1.000
_cell.length_b   1.000
_cell.length_c   1.000
_cell.angle_alpha   90.00
_cell.angle_beta   90.00
_cell.angle_gamma   90.00
#
_symmetry.space_group_name_H-M   'P 1'
#
loop_
_entity.id
_entity.type
_entity.pdbx_description
1 polymer ?
#
loop_
_entity_poly.entity_id
_entity_poly.type
_entity_poly.pdbx_seq_one_letter_code
_entity_poly.pdbx_strand_id
1 'polypeptide(L)' 'MSGHSKWHTIKHKKGALDAKRGKLFTKLIKEITVAARTGGGDMDANARLRKAVS' A
#
# COMPACT_ATOMS: atom_id res chain seq x y z
N MET A 1 8.07 2.79 -36.69
CA MET A 1 7.19 3.11 -35.54
C MET A 1 6.87 1.82 -34.79
N SER A 2 7.42 1.62 -33.58
CA SER A 2 7.20 0.43 -32.73
C SER A 2 5.88 0.49 -31.92
N GLY A 3 4.79 0.92 -32.56
CA GLY A 3 3.51 1.19 -31.90
C GLY A 3 2.79 -0.04 -31.33
N HIS A 4 3.09 -1.24 -31.83
CA HIS A 4 2.34 -2.46 -31.49
C HIS A 4 2.69 -3.09 -30.13
N SER A 5 3.87 -2.84 -29.56
CA SER A 5 4.31 -3.50 -28.32
C SER A 5 4.37 -2.59 -27.10
N LYS A 6 4.26 -1.26 -27.28
CA LYS A 6 4.33 -0.27 -26.19
C LYS A 6 3.29 -0.56 -25.10
N TRP A 7 2.04 -0.82 -25.48
CA TRP A 7 0.98 -1.12 -24.52
C TRP A 7 1.21 -2.42 -23.76
N HIS A 8 1.63 -3.49 -24.45
CA HIS A 8 1.91 -4.78 -23.82
C HIS A 8 3.01 -4.66 -22.75
N THR A 9 4.11 -3.96 -23.06
CA THR A 9 5.19 -3.72 -22.10
C THR A 9 4.73 -2.89 -20.90
N ILE A 10 3.94 -1.84 -21.12
CA ILE A 10 3.36 -1.02 -20.04
C ILE A 10 2.43 -1.86 -19.16
N LYS A 11 1.56 -2.69 -19.77
CA LYS A 11 0.63 -3.56 -19.05
C LYS A 11 1.36 -4.53 -18.12
N HIS A 12 2.39 -5.23 -18.61
CA HIS A 12 3.14 -6.18 -17.80
C HIS A 12 3.91 -5.49 -16.66
N LYS A 13 4.59 -4.37 -16.95
CA LYS A 13 5.29 -3.60 -15.93
C LYS A 13 4.35 -3.07 -14.85
N LYS A 14 3.20 -2.53 -15.26
CA LYS A 14 2.16 -2.03 -14.35
C LYS A 14 1.58 -3.17 -13.50
N GLY A 15 1.23 -4.31 -14.10
CA GLY A 15 0.68 -5.45 -13.36
C GLY A 15 1.63 -5.99 -12.28
N ALA A 16 2.93 -6.08 -12.57
CA ALA A 16 3.92 -6.48 -11.58
C ALA A 16 4.06 -5.46 -10.42
N LEU A 17 4.00 -4.16 -10.73
CA LEU A 17 4.03 -3.10 -9.71
C LEU A 17 2.76 -3.10 -8.86
N ASP A 18 1.60 -3.24 -9.47
CA ASP A 18 0.31 -3.29 -8.79
C ASP A 18 0.20 -4.51 -7.87
N ALA A 19 0.70 -5.68 -8.30
CA ALA A 19 0.76 -6.88 -7.44
C ALA A 19 1.67 -6.69 -6.21
N LYS A 20 2.82 -6.02 -6.38
CA LYS A 20 3.72 -5.67 -5.25
C LYS A 20 3.06 -4.66 -4.31
N ARG A 21 2.42 -3.64 -4.88
CA ARG A 21 1.72 -2.58 -4.14
C ARG A 21 0.52 -3.14 -3.36
N GLY A 22 -0.26 -4.05 -3.95
CA GLY A 22 -1.40 -4.70 -3.29
C GLY A 22 -0.97 -5.46 -2.02
N LYS A 23 0.13 -6.22 -2.09
CA LYS A 23 0.69 -6.92 -0.91
C LYS A 23 1.11 -5.96 0.20
N LEU A 24 1.67 -4.81 -0.15
CA LEU A 24 2.05 -3.77 0.82
C LEU A 24 0.81 -3.13 1.45
N PHE A 25 -0.20 -2.78 0.65
CA PHE A 25 -1.45 -2.22 1.15
C PHE A 25 -2.15 -3.13 2.16
N THR A 26 -2.22 -4.44 1.90
CA THR A 26 -2.81 -5.38 2.86
C THR A 26 -2.08 -5.37 4.21
N LYS A 27 -0.75 -5.28 4.20
CA LYS A 27 0.06 -5.19 5.43
C LYS A 27 -0.16 -3.88 6.17
N LEU A 28 -0.18 -2.75 5.45
CA LEU A 28 -0.40 -1.43 6.03
C LEU A 28 -1.78 -1.32 6.67
N ILE A 29 -2.84 -1.76 5.97
CA ILE A 29 -4.22 -1.76 6.51
C ILE A 29 -4.27 -2.58 7.80
N LYS A 30 -3.69 -3.79 7.81
CA LYS A 30 -3.66 -4.64 8.99
C LYS A 30 -2.97 -3.95 10.18
N GLU A 31 -1.83 -3.28 9.96
CA GLU A 31 -1.14 -2.57 11.02
C GLU A 31 -1.91 -1.34 11.52
N ILE A 32 -2.52 -0.55 10.64
CA ILE A 32 -3.38 0.57 11.04
C ILE A 32 -4.54 0.07 11.90
N THR A 33 -5.23 -1.00 11.47
CA THR A 33 -6.36 -1.57 12.22
C THR A 33 -5.92 -2.10 13.58
N VAL A 34 -4.79 -2.82 13.65
CA VAL A 34 -4.28 -3.35 14.92
C VAL A 34 -3.85 -2.22 15.85
N ALA A 35 -3.10 -1.24 15.33
CA ALA A 35 -2.64 -0.09 16.11
C ALA A 35 -3.82 0.71 16.69
N ALA A 36 -4.85 0.98 15.88
CA ALA A 36 -6.05 1.68 16.30
C ALA A 36 -6.85 0.88 17.35
N ARG A 37 -6.94 -0.45 17.20
CA ARG A 37 -7.62 -1.32 18.18
C ARG A 37 -6.89 -1.39 19.52
N THR A 38 -5.56 -1.40 19.51
CA THR A 38 -4.76 -1.55 20.74
C THR A 38 -4.54 -0.25 21.49
N GLY A 39 -4.41 0.88 20.78
CA GLY A 39 -4.01 2.16 21.36
C GLY A 39 -5.02 3.29 21.17
N GLY A 40 -6.23 2.98 20.68
CA GLY A 40 -7.24 3.98 20.33
C GLY A 40 -7.00 4.62 18.96
N GLY A 41 -8.04 5.26 18.43
CA GLY A 41 -8.05 5.88 17.10
C GLY A 41 -7.40 7.26 17.01
N ASP A 42 -6.88 7.78 18.12
CA ASP A 42 -6.22 9.09 18.15
C ASP A 42 -4.73 8.95 17.78
N MET A 43 -4.31 9.61 16.70
CA MET A 43 -2.94 9.58 16.18
C MET A 43 -1.95 10.35 17.07
N ASP A 44 -2.43 11.29 17.88
CA ASP A 44 -1.58 12.09 18.77
C ASP A 44 -1.27 11.35 20.08
N ALA A 45 -2.20 10.53 20.54
CA ALA A 45 -2.01 9.66 21.70
C ALA A 45 -1.34 8.31 21.35
N ASN A 46 -1.39 7.88 20.08
CA ASN A 46 -0.90 6.56 19.65
C ASN A 46 0.26 6.66 18.65
N ALA A 47 1.50 6.63 19.16
CA ALA A 47 2.71 6.70 18.35
C ALA A 47 2.82 5.57 17.30
N ARG A 48 2.26 4.38 17.58
CA ARG A 48 2.24 3.25 16.64
C ARG A 48 1.30 3.52 15.47
N LEU A 49 0.13 4.09 15.74
CA LEU A 49 -0.82 4.48 14.70
C LEU A 49 -0.25 5.63 13.84
N ARG A 50 0.39 6.61 14.45
CA ARG A 50 1.05 7.71 13.72
C ARG A 50 2.05 7.21 12.69
N LYS A 51 2.96 6.31 13.12
CA LYS A 51 3.96 5.69 12.26
C LYS A 51 3.35 4.78 11.17
N ALA A 52 2.17 4.22 11.39
CA ALA A 52 1.50 3.39 10.39
C ALA A 52 0.83 4.23 9.28
N VAL A 53 0.55 5.50 9.55
CA VAL A 53 -0.10 6.43 8.61
C VAL A 53 0.91 7.35 7.89
N SER A 54 2.02 7.71 8.54
CA SER A 54 3.12 8.54 7.98
C SER A 54 4.19 7.71 7.27
#